data_AF-A0A9D7EWA0-F1
#
_entry.id   AF-A0A9D7EWA0-F1
#
_cell.length_a   1.000
_cell.length_b   1.000
_cell.length_c   1.000
_cell.angle_alpha   90.00
_cell.angle_beta   90.00
_cell.angle_gamma   90.00
#
_symmetry.space_group_name_H-M   'P 1'
#
loop_
_entity.id
_entity.type
_entity.pdbx_description
1 polymer ?
#
loop_
_entity_poly.entity_id
_entity_poly.type
_entity_poly.pdbx_seq_one_letter_code
_entity_poly.pdbx_strand_id
1 'polypeptide(L)'
;MTTPAFPNGFDSWQKTHFEVVEVLCYIRELDEEKQPKNFSEMIDRTATKEMYELALNLTNKYEEQSQGHKTERSLFDEIEEFVWTEVKG
;
A
#
# COMPACT_ATOMS: atom_id res chain seq x y z
N MET A 1 1.18 12.79 21.62
CA MET A 1 1.30 11.86 20.49
C MET A 1 0.72 10.54 20.94
N THR A 2 -0.36 10.09 20.32
CA THR A 2 -0.92 8.75 20.53
C THR A 2 0.09 7.73 20.01
N THR A 3 0.46 6.76 20.83
CA THR A 3 1.26 5.62 20.37
C THR A 3 0.49 4.93 19.25
N PRO A 4 1.09 4.71 18.06
CA PRO A 4 0.42 3.98 16.99
C PRO A 4 0.07 2.57 17.48
N ALA A 5 -1.18 2.16 17.25
CA ALA A 5 -1.64 0.82 17.57
C ALA A 5 -1.21 -0.11 16.43
N PHE A 6 -0.43 -1.14 16.76
CA PHE A 6 -0.04 -2.20 15.83
C PHE A 6 -0.78 -3.47 16.24
N PRO A 7 -2.02 -3.71 15.78
CA PRO A 7 -2.88 -4.78 16.27
C PRO A 7 -2.28 -6.18 16.07
N ASN A 8 -1.45 -6.38 15.03
CA ASN A 8 -0.71 -7.61 14.78
C ASN A 8 0.80 -7.50 15.10
N GLY A 9 1.22 -6.41 15.73
CA GLY A 9 2.63 -6.11 16.04
C GLY A 9 3.35 -5.34 14.94
N PHE A 10 4.44 -4.66 15.31
CA PHE A 10 5.19 -3.79 14.40
C PHE A 10 5.81 -4.55 13.22
N ASP A 11 6.31 -5.77 13.44
CA ASP A 11 6.88 -6.60 12.36
C ASP A 11 5.85 -6.96 11.29
N SER A 12 4.59 -7.22 11.69
CA SER A 12 3.48 -7.44 10.76
C SER A 12 3.21 -6.15 9.98
N TRP A 13 3.01 -5.06 10.72
CA TRP A 13 2.72 -3.76 10.13
C TRP A 13 3.79 -3.33 9.12
N GLN A 14 5.08 -3.53 9.42
CA GLN A 14 6.17 -3.17 8.52
C GLN A 14 6.15 -4.00 7.23
N LYS A 15 5.85 -5.31 7.32
CA LYS A 15 5.71 -6.18 6.14
C LYS A 15 4.51 -5.75 5.31
N THR A 16 3.36 -5.57 5.94
CA THR A 16 2.15 -5.06 5.30
C THR A 16 2.42 -3.72 4.60
N HIS A 17 3.12 -2.80 5.25
CA HIS A 17 3.45 -1.50 4.68
C HIS A 17 4.34 -1.61 3.44
N PHE A 18 5.34 -2.50 3.50
CA PHE A 18 6.20 -2.78 2.34
C PHE A 18 5.39 -3.27 1.15
N GLU A 19 4.55 -4.30 1.34
CA GLU A 19 3.72 -4.84 0.25
C GLU A 19 2.73 -3.81 -0.29
N VAL A 20 2.11 -2.98 0.57
CA VAL A 20 1.19 -1.92 0.16
C VAL A 20 1.90 -0.92 -0.75
N VAL A 21 3.11 -0.50 -0.41
CA VAL A 21 3.88 0.44 -1.23
C VAL A 21 4.24 -0.18 -2.57
N GLU A 22 4.70 -1.43 -2.60
CA GLU A 22 5.02 -2.15 -3.84
C GLU A 22 3.80 -2.23 -4.76
N VAL A 23 2.62 -2.57 -4.24
CA VAL A 23 1.37 -2.62 -5.03
C VAL A 23 0.98 -1.24 -5.55
N LEU A 24 1.08 -0.18 -4.72
CA LEU A 24 0.75 1.19 -5.17
C LEU A 24 1.71 1.66 -6.28
N CYS A 25 3.00 1.33 -6.19
CA CYS A 25 3.97 1.57 -7.26
C CYS A 25 3.58 0.82 -8.53
N TYR A 26 3.24 -0.47 -8.41
CA TYR A 26 2.82 -1.30 -9.54
C TYR A 26 1.56 -0.76 -10.25
N ILE A 27 0.50 -0.42 -9.50
CA ILE A 27 -0.74 0.16 -10.05
C ILE A 27 -0.46 1.44 -10.82
N ARG A 28 0.42 2.29 -10.28
CA ARG A 28 0.81 3.53 -10.92
C ARG A 28 1.54 3.29 -12.23
N GLU A 29 2.50 2.36 -12.25
CA GLU A 29 3.22 2.01 -13.48
C GLU A 29 2.25 1.57 -14.59
N LEU A 30 1.25 0.76 -14.26
CA LEU A 30 0.19 0.34 -15.20
C LEU A 30 -0.66 1.50 -15.74
N ASP A 31 -0.87 2.55 -14.96
CA ASP A 31 -1.57 3.75 -15.41
C ASP A 31 -0.67 4.71 -16.20
N GLU A 32 0.63 4.73 -15.91
CA GLU A 32 1.62 5.52 -16.64
C GLU A 32 1.94 4.93 -18.03
N GLU A 33 1.91 3.61 -18.21
CA GLU A 33 2.03 2.98 -19.54
C GLU A 33 0.96 3.47 -20.53
N LYS A 34 -0.17 3.98 -20.04
CA LYS A 34 -1.25 4.52 -20.89
C LYS A 34 -0.99 5.95 -21.37
N GLN A 35 -0.02 6.66 -20.79
CA GLN A 35 0.27 8.07 -21.13
C GLN A 35 1.80 8.31 -21.19
N PRO A 36 2.40 8.49 -22.38
CA PRO A 36 3.82 8.82 -22.48
C PRO A 36 4.09 10.19 -21.84
N LYS A 37 5.04 10.26 -20.90
CA LYS A 37 5.34 11.48 -20.14
C LYS A 37 6.81 11.86 -20.15
N ASN A 38 7.07 13.15 -19.93
CA ASN A 38 8.39 13.78 -20.06
C ASN A 38 9.30 13.41 -18.88
N PHE A 39 10.61 13.26 -19.15
CA PHE A 39 11.62 12.79 -18.18
C PHE A 39 11.70 13.66 -16.90
N SER A 40 11.39 14.96 -16.98
CA SER A 40 11.37 15.85 -15.81
C SER A 40 10.22 15.56 -14.84
N GLU A 41 9.14 14.95 -15.31
CA GLU A 41 7.99 14.61 -14.46
C GLU A 41 8.19 13.28 -13.73
N MET A 42 9.24 12.52 -14.04
CA MET A 42 9.50 11.17 -13.51
C MET A 42 10.10 11.20 -12.09
N ILE A 43 10.79 12.29 -11.72
CA ILE A 43 11.56 12.40 -10.46
C ILE A 43 10.67 12.75 -9.24
N ASP A 44 9.53 13.42 -9.43
CA ASP A 44 8.64 13.87 -8.33
C ASP A 44 7.56 12.86 -7.92
N ARG A 45 7.65 11.61 -8.38
CA ARG A 45 6.52 10.68 -8.36
C ARG A 45 6.46 9.78 -7.14
N THR A 46 7.56 9.18 -6.72
CA THR A 46 7.57 8.11 -5.71
C THR A 46 7.53 8.60 -4.26
N ALA A 47 7.51 9.91 -4.03
CA ALA A 47 7.60 10.51 -2.70
C ALA A 47 6.58 11.66 -2.50
N THR A 48 5.41 11.58 -3.15
CA THR A 48 4.36 12.58 -2.88
C THR A 48 3.78 12.35 -1.49
N LYS A 49 3.38 13.44 -0.83
CA LYS A 49 2.74 13.39 0.49
C LYS A 49 1.46 12.55 0.44
N GLU A 50 0.73 12.65 -0.68
CA GLU A 50 -0.50 11.91 -0.93
C GLU A 50 -0.26 10.40 -0.99
N MET A 51 0.83 9.97 -1.64
CA MET A 51 1.18 8.55 -1.73
C MET A 51 1.61 7.99 -0.37
N TYR A 52 2.35 8.79 0.41
CA TYR A 52 2.69 8.45 1.79
C TYR A 52 1.45 8.28 2.67
N GLU A 53 0.54 9.25 2.65
CA GLU A 53 -0.69 9.21 3.45
C GLU A 53 -1.60 8.05 3.02
N LEU A 54 -1.71 7.79 1.72
CA LEU A 54 -2.46 6.65 1.19
C LEU A 54 -1.88 5.32 1.66
N ALA A 55 -0.56 5.12 1.53
CA ALA A 55 0.09 3.89 1.99
C ALA A 55 -0.12 3.67 3.49
N LEU A 56 0.09 4.71 4.31
CA LEU A 56 -0.15 4.66 5.75
C LEU A 56 -1.59 4.25 6.10
N ASN A 57 -2.57 4.89 5.46
CA ASN A 57 -3.99 4.62 5.72
C ASN A 57 -4.38 3.20 5.32
N LEU A 58 -3.92 2.73 4.16
CA LEU A 58 -4.19 1.37 3.67
C LEU A 58 -3.53 0.32 4.57
N THR A 59 -2.28 0.53 4.99
CA THR A 59 -1.60 -0.36 5.94
C THR A 59 -2.37 -0.47 7.26
N ASN A 60 -2.75 0.66 7.86
CA ASN A 60 -3.49 0.64 9.11
C ASN A 60 -4.85 -0.05 8.96
N LYS A 61 -5.58 0.25 7.88
CA LYS A 61 -6.88 -0.36 7.60
C LYS A 61 -6.76 -1.89 7.41
N TYR A 62 -5.76 -2.35 6.69
CA TYR A 62 -5.53 -3.79 6.51
C TYR A 62 -5.19 -4.48 7.84
N GLU A 63 -4.28 -3.90 8.63
CA GLU A 63 -3.86 -4.44 9.92
C GLU A 63 -5.02 -4.53 10.92
N GLU A 64 -5.92 -3.55 10.92
CA GLU A 64 -7.15 -3.57 11.72
C GLU A 64 -8.11 -4.69 11.27
N GLN A 65 -8.27 -4.90 9.96
CA GLN A 65 -9.20 -5.90 9.42
C GLN A 65 -8.70 -7.34 9.49
N SER A 66 -7.39 -7.53 9.36
CA SER A 66 -6.73 -8.84 9.36
C SER A 66 -6.46 -9.36 10.77
N GLN A 67 -6.84 -8.63 11.81
CA GLN A 67 -6.56 -9.01 13.19
C GLN A 67 -7.18 -10.37 13.54
N GLY A 68 -6.30 -11.32 13.90
CA GLY A 68 -6.70 -12.69 14.23
C GLY A 68 -7.05 -13.56 13.01
N HIS A 69 -6.90 -13.05 11.79
CA HIS A 69 -7.05 -13.83 10.57
C HIS A 69 -5.77 -14.61 10.27
N LYS A 70 -5.91 -15.87 9.88
CA LYS A 70 -4.83 -16.64 9.28
C LYS A 70 -5.25 -17.01 7.88
N THR A 71 -4.42 -16.64 6.93
CA THR A 71 -4.60 -16.99 5.54
C THR A 71 -3.63 -18.09 5.11
N GLU A 72 -4.01 -18.81 4.06
CA GLU A 72 -3.16 -19.76 3.34
C GLU A 72 -2.51 -19.12 2.09
N ARG A 73 -2.91 -17.88 1.73
CA ARG A 73 -2.36 -17.13 0.59
C ARG A 73 -1.06 -16.40 0.94
N SER A 74 -0.31 -15.96 -0.07
CA SER A 74 0.82 -15.08 0.17
C SER A 74 0.33 -13.69 0.61
N LEU A 75 1.10 -13.02 1.47
CA LEU A 75 0.75 -11.67 1.93
C LEU A 75 0.61 -10.69 0.76
N PHE A 76 1.49 -10.78 -0.25
CA PHE A 76 1.42 -9.94 -1.43
C PHE A 76 0.09 -10.10 -2.18
N ASP A 77 -0.37 -11.34 -2.44
CA ASP A 77 -1.63 -11.57 -3.17
C ASP A 77 -2.85 -10.99 -2.43
N GLU A 78 -2.84 -11.00 -1.10
CA GLU A 78 -3.91 -10.43 -0.29
C GLU A 78 -3.89 -8.91 -0.31
N ILE A 79 -2.69 -8.33 -0.19
CA ILE A 79 -2.51 -6.88 -0.22
C ILE A 79 -2.82 -6.33 -1.61
N GLU A 80 -2.45 -7.04 -2.68
CA GLU A 80 -2.80 -6.67 -4.04
C GLU A 80 -4.32 -6.57 -4.20
N GLU A 81 -5.05 -7.62 -3.81
CA GLU A 81 -6.51 -7.65 -3.88
C GLU A 81 -7.15 -6.53 -3.04
N PHE A 82 -6.70 -6.38 -1.79
CA PHE A 82 -7.17 -5.34 -0.88
C PHE A 82 -6.96 -3.94 -1.44
N VAL A 83 -5.75 -3.60 -1.88
CA VAL A 83 -5.43 -2.27 -2.42
C VAL A 83 -6.23 -2.00 -3.69
N TRP A 84 -6.39 -2.99 -4.58
CA TRP A 84 -7.23 -2.83 -5.77
C TRP A 84 -8.69 -2.51 -5.43
N THR A 85 -9.26 -3.20 -4.44
CA THR A 85 -10.63 -2.91 -3.96
C THR A 85 -10.75 -1.51 -3.39
N GLU A 86 -9.75 -1.05 -2.62
CA GLU A 86 -9.78 0.27 -1.97
C GLU A 86 -9.54 1.44 -2.92
N VAL A 87 -8.70 1.25 -3.95
CA VAL A 87 -8.34 2.31 -4.90
C VAL A 87 -9.35 2.43 -6.06
N LYS A 88 -10.01 1.33 -6.45
CA LYS A 88 -11.07 1.35 -7.48
C LYS A 88 -12.49 1.48 -6.91
N GLY A 89 -12.66 1.31 -5.60
CA GLY A 89 -13.94 1.35 -4.88
C GLY A 89 -14.50 2.74 -4.64
#